data_AF-A0A6L4ZMC1-F1
#
_entry.id   AF-A0A6L4ZMC1-F1
#
_cell.length_a   1.000
_cell.length_b   1.000
_cell.length_c   1.000
_cell.angle_alpha   90.00
_cell.angle_beta   90.00
_cell.angle_gamma   90.00
#
_symmetry.space_group_name_H-M   'P 1'
#
loop_
_entity.id
_entity.type
_entity.pdbx_description
1 polymer ?
#
loop_
_entity_poly.entity_id
_entity_poly.type
_entity_poly.pdbx_seq_one_letter_code
_entity_poly.pdbx_strand_id
1 'polypeptide(L)'
;MSPERCMEEPYDLRTDIYNLGLIFYEIVAGQHPFQAKTMMAMMANQISNMPSPLHIIVPDVPQAVENVVFKALAKSPGDRYSTALEFADELNNAYYASWLQ
;
A
#
# COMPACT_ATOMS: atom_id res chain seq x y z
N MET A 1 1.01 4.71 -9.41
CA MET A 1 2.19 4.26 -10.17
C MET A 1 3.27 3.92 -9.17
N SER A 2 3.76 2.70 -9.20
CA SER A 2 4.85 2.27 -8.33
C SER A 2 6.09 3.17 -8.46
N PRO A 3 6.90 3.29 -7.39
CA PRO A 3 8.13 4.10 -7.39
C PRO A 3 9.02 3.83 -8.59
N GLU A 4 9.30 2.55 -8.87
CA GLU A 4 10.13 2.11 -9.99
C GLU A 4 9.57 2.53 -11.35
N ARG A 5 8.23 2.56 -11.51
CA ARG A 5 7.60 3.05 -12.75
C ARG A 5 7.67 4.57 -12.88
N CYS A 6 7.60 5.30 -11.77
CA CYS A 6 7.79 6.75 -11.78
C CYS A 6 9.24 7.14 -12.11
N MET A 7 10.20 6.27 -11.80
CA MET A 7 11.64 6.47 -12.06
C MET A 7 12.12 5.81 -13.37
N GLU A 8 11.22 5.20 -14.14
CA GLU A 8 11.54 4.45 -15.37
C GLU A 8 12.57 3.31 -15.15
N GLU A 9 12.59 2.73 -13.95
CA GLU A 9 13.43 1.58 -13.61
C GLU A 9 12.80 0.27 -14.10
N PRO A 10 13.60 -0.81 -14.26
CA PRO A 10 13.05 -2.14 -14.51
C PRO A 10 12.03 -2.54 -13.44
N TYR A 11 10.88 -3.02 -13.87
CA TYR A 11 9.79 -3.42 -12.99
C TYR A 11 9.30 -4.83 -13.31
N ASP A 12 8.74 -5.48 -12.31
CA ASP A 12 8.11 -6.80 -12.41
C ASP A 12 6.67 -6.76 -11.85
N LEU A 13 6.09 -7.94 -11.63
CA LEU A 13 4.73 -8.10 -11.08
C LEU A 13 4.49 -7.36 -9.75
N ARG A 14 5.54 -7.02 -8.99
CA ARG A 14 5.41 -6.34 -7.68
C ARG A 14 5.02 -4.87 -7.81
N THR A 15 5.09 -4.30 -9.02
CA THR A 15 4.45 -3.03 -9.33
C THR A 15 2.95 -3.09 -9.10
N ASP A 16 2.29 -4.18 -9.50
CA ASP A 16 0.84 -4.31 -9.35
C ASP A 16 0.46 -4.52 -7.89
N ILE A 17 1.30 -5.20 -7.10
CA ILE A 17 1.13 -5.32 -5.64
C ILE A 17 1.15 -3.94 -4.96
N TYR A 18 2.07 -3.06 -5.36
CA TYR A 18 2.10 -1.70 -4.86
C TYR A 18 0.81 -0.94 -5.20
N ASN A 19 0.33 -1.04 -6.44
CA ASN A 19 -0.91 -0.39 -6.86
C ASN A 19 -2.14 -0.96 -6.13
N LEU A 20 -2.18 -2.28 -5.86
CA LEU A 20 -3.21 -2.89 -5.01
C LEU A 20 -3.15 -2.35 -3.57
N GLY A 21 -1.95 -2.17 -3.02
CA GLY A 21 -1.76 -1.50 -1.74
C GLY A 21 -2.33 -0.07 -1.71
N LEU A 22 -2.15 0.70 -2.80
CA LEU A 22 -2.73 2.06 -2.92
C LEU A 22 -4.25 2.01 -2.94
N ILE A 23 -4.82 1.13 -3.77
CA ILE A 23 -6.27 0.96 -3.89
C ILE A 23 -6.87 0.53 -2.55
N PHE A 24 -6.26 -0.43 -1.87
CA PHE A 24 -6.76 -0.89 -0.58
C PHE A 24 -6.66 0.18 0.50
N TYR A 25 -5.54 0.91 0.55
CA TYR A 25 -5.42 2.07 1.41
C TYR A 25 -6.58 3.06 1.16
N GLU A 26 -6.86 3.38 -0.11
CA GLU A 26 -7.92 4.31 -0.49
C GLU A 26 -9.32 3.80 -0.13
N ILE A 27 -9.59 2.50 -0.28
CA ILE A 27 -10.85 1.87 0.16
C ILE A 27 -11.05 2.04 1.67
N VAL A 28 -9.99 1.83 2.47
CA VAL A 28 -10.07 1.95 3.93
C VAL A 28 -10.15 3.42 4.35
N ALA A 29 -9.25 4.26 3.86
CA ALA A 29 -9.14 5.67 4.27
C ALA A 29 -10.21 6.57 3.64
N GLY A 30 -10.90 6.11 2.60
CA GLY A 30 -11.83 6.90 1.79
C GLY A 30 -11.15 7.96 0.90
N GLN A 31 -9.82 7.96 0.82
CA GLN A 31 -9.04 8.91 0.05
C GLN A 31 -7.69 8.34 -0.38
N HIS A 32 -7.21 8.74 -1.57
CA HIS A 32 -5.89 8.37 -2.06
C HIS A 32 -4.77 8.82 -1.08
N PRO A 33 -3.76 7.97 -0.80
CA PRO A 33 -2.72 8.26 0.20
C PRO A 33 -1.82 9.45 -0.15
N PHE A 34 -1.69 9.75 -1.44
CA PHE A 34 -0.84 10.83 -1.94
C PHE A 34 -1.70 11.81 -2.75
N GLN A 35 -2.13 12.88 -2.11
CA GLN A 35 -2.80 13.99 -2.77
C GLN A 35 -1.78 15.03 -3.20
N ALA A 36 -1.85 15.48 -4.45
CA ALA A 36 -0.99 16.54 -4.96
C ALA A 36 -1.68 17.34 -6.06
N LYS A 37 -1.27 18.60 -6.22
CA LYS A 37 -1.82 19.52 -7.23
C LYS A 37 -1.35 19.22 -8.66
N THR A 38 -0.26 18.45 -8.81
CA THR A 38 0.31 18.11 -10.11
C THR A 38 0.69 16.64 -10.14
N MET A 39 0.69 16.06 -11.35
CA MET A 39 1.13 14.67 -11.57
C MET A 39 2.57 14.45 -11.07
N MET A 40 3.47 15.41 -11.35
CA MET A 40 4.87 15.32 -10.94
C MET A 40 5.04 15.29 -9.41
N ALA A 41 4.28 16.11 -8.68
CA ALA A 41 4.29 16.09 -7.22
C ALA A 41 3.69 14.78 -6.66
N MET A 42 2.67 14.22 -7.32
CA MET A 42 2.11 12.92 -6.94
C MET A 42 3.10 11.78 -7.17
N MET A 43 3.86 11.81 -8.27
CA MET A 43 4.95 10.86 -8.55
C MET A 43 6.06 10.97 -7.49
N ALA A 44 6.52 12.19 -7.18
CA ALA A 44 7.53 12.43 -6.16
C ALA A 44 7.10 11.90 -4.78
N ASN A 45 5.82 12.08 -4.41
CA ASN A 45 5.27 11.48 -3.20
C ASN A 45 5.30 9.95 -3.23
N GLN A 46 4.92 9.33 -4.35
CA GLN A 46 4.95 7.87 -4.48
C GLN A 46 6.38 7.32 -4.40
N ILE A 47 7.37 8.04 -4.93
CA ILE A 47 8.79 7.67 -4.86
C ILE A 47 9.30 7.70 -3.41
N SER A 48 9.09 8.80 -2.68
CA SER A 48 9.84 9.07 -1.44
C SER A 48 9.04 8.97 -0.14
N ASN A 49 7.72 9.17 -0.18
CA ASN A 49 6.92 9.37 1.04
C ASN A 49 6.07 8.14 1.35
N MET A 50 5.93 7.78 2.62
CA MET A 50 4.91 6.82 3.05
C MET A 50 3.56 7.51 3.25
N PRO A 51 2.44 6.80 3.05
CA PRO A 51 1.13 7.32 3.44
C PRO A 51 1.08 7.64 4.94
N SER A 52 0.13 8.48 5.34
CA SER A 52 -0.27 8.57 6.74
C SER A 52 -0.73 7.19 7.25
N PRO A 53 -0.42 6.81 8.49
CA PRO A 53 -0.96 5.58 9.08
C PRO A 53 -2.49 5.53 9.00
N LEU A 54 -3.06 4.37 8.65
CA LEU A 54 -4.50 4.18 8.50
C LEU A 54 -5.22 4.35 9.84
N HIS A 55 -4.66 3.86 10.95
CA HIS A 55 -5.23 3.98 12.29
C HIS A 55 -5.37 5.42 12.78
N ILE A 56 -4.62 6.37 12.21
CA ILE A 56 -4.79 7.80 12.49
C ILE A 56 -6.05 8.35 11.79
N ILE A 57 -6.42 7.80 10.63
CA ILE A 57 -7.55 8.25 9.81
C ILE A 57 -8.83 7.49 10.16
N VAL A 58 -8.71 6.18 10.36
CA VAL A 58 -9.78 5.23 10.69
C VAL A 58 -9.35 4.47 11.95
N PRO A 59 -9.63 4.99 13.16
CA PRO A 59 -9.14 4.42 14.41
C PRO A 59 -9.49 2.95 14.66
N ASP A 60 -10.61 2.49 14.09
CA ASP A 60 -11.09 1.12 14.25
C ASP A 60 -10.44 0.12 13.27
N VAL A 61 -9.53 0.57 12.39
CA VAL A 61 -8.81 -0.34 11.49
C VAL A 61 -7.88 -1.25 12.32
N PRO A 62 -7.94 -2.58 12.14
CA PRO A 62 -7.01 -3.46 12.82
C PRO A 62 -5.57 -3.20 12.40
N GLN A 63 -4.65 -3.06 13.37
CA GLN A 63 -3.22 -2.83 13.10
C GLN A 63 -2.61 -3.89 12.17
N ALA A 64 -3.07 -5.15 12.28
CA ALA A 64 -2.62 -6.22 11.40
C ALA A 64 -2.94 -5.94 9.92
N VAL A 65 -4.13 -5.41 9.63
CA VAL A 65 -4.54 -5.03 8.27
C VAL A 65 -3.67 -3.87 7.76
N GLU A 66 -3.44 -2.85 8.60
CA GLU A 66 -2.55 -1.73 8.26
C GLU A 66 -1.15 -2.23 7.89
N ASN A 67 -0.57 -3.12 8.69
CA ASN A 67 0.77 -3.65 8.45
C ASN A 67 0.87 -4.36 7.09
N VAL A 68 -0.16 -5.14 6.71
CA VAL A 68 -0.21 -5.83 5.43
C VAL A 68 -0.23 -4.83 4.27
N VAL A 69 -1.05 -3.80 4.36
CA VAL A 69 -1.14 -2.73 3.35
C VAL A 69 0.17 -1.96 3.24
N PHE A 70 0.79 -1.63 4.38
CA PHE A 70 2.04 -0.88 4.40
C PHE A 70 3.22 -1.68 3.83
N LYS A 71 3.24 -3.00 4.02
CA LYS A 71 4.21 -3.88 3.34
C LYS A 71 4.04 -3.88 1.83
N ALA A 72 2.80 -3.91 1.32
CA ALA A 72 2.55 -3.77 -0.12
C ALA A 72 3.01 -2.40 -0.67
N LEU A 73 2.94 -1.35 0.15
CA LEU A 73 3.34 0.02 -0.18
C LEU A 73 4.84 0.32 0.05
N ALA A 74 5.64 -0.69 0.37
CA ALA A 74 7.09 -0.52 0.53
C ALA A 74 7.72 0.04 -0.76
N LYS A 75 8.71 0.93 -0.60
CA LYS A 75 9.31 1.62 -1.75
C LYS A 75 10.17 0.69 -2.58
N SER A 76 11.00 -0.11 -1.93
CA SER A 76 11.74 -1.19 -2.58
C SER A 76 10.80 -2.34 -2.95
N PRO A 77 10.78 -2.82 -4.22
CA PRO A 77 10.03 -4.01 -4.59
C PRO A 77 10.44 -5.28 -3.82
N GLY A 78 11.68 -5.34 -3.33
CA GLY A 78 12.19 -6.47 -2.53
C GLY A 78 11.53 -6.60 -1.15
N ASP A 79 10.99 -5.50 -0.62
CA ASP A 79 10.36 -5.46 0.71
C ASP A 79 8.83 -5.73 0.63
N ARG A 80 8.29 -5.87 -0.59
CA ARG A 80 6.88 -6.18 -0.84
C ARG A 80 6.64 -7.69 -0.82
N TYR A 81 5.38 -8.09 -0.95
CA TYR A 81 5.02 -9.48 -1.19
C TYR A 81 5.58 -9.98 -2.53
N SER A 82 5.90 -11.27 -2.58
CA SER A 82 6.47 -11.89 -3.78
C SER A 82 5.41 -12.14 -4.84
N THR A 83 4.14 -12.26 -4.45
CA THR A 83 3.00 -12.43 -5.36
C THR A 83 1.76 -11.70 -4.86
N ALA A 84 0.83 -11.42 -5.78
CA ALA A 84 -0.47 -10.85 -5.41
C ALA A 84 -1.32 -11.81 -4.56
N LEU A 85 -1.14 -13.12 -4.74
CA LEU A 85 -1.81 -14.14 -3.93
C LEU A 85 -1.34 -14.09 -2.48
N GLU A 86 -0.02 -14.01 -2.26
CA GLU A 86 0.55 -13.86 -0.90
C GLU A 86 0.02 -12.61 -0.20
N PHE A 87 -0.08 -11.49 -0.91
CA PHE A 87 -0.69 -10.27 -0.36
C PHE A 87 -2.16 -10.49 0.04
N ALA A 88 -2.96 -11.15 -0.81
CA ALA A 88 -4.37 -11.40 -0.55
C ALA A 88 -4.58 -12.37 0.63
N ASP A 89 -3.77 -13.43 0.72
CA ASP A 89 -3.82 -14.40 1.82
C ASP A 89 -3.49 -13.74 3.15
N GLU A 90 -2.42 -12.93 3.21
CA GLU A 90 -2.04 -12.20 4.42
C GLU A 90 -3.09 -11.17 4.84
N LEU A 91 -3.75 -10.52 3.88
CA LEU A 91 -4.82 -9.57 4.15
C LEU A 91 -6.05 -10.26 4.75
N ASN A 92 -6.43 -11.42 4.21
CA ASN A 92 -7.50 -12.25 4.77
C ASN A 92 -7.14 -12.74 6.18
N ASN A 93 -5.93 -13.24 6.38
CA ASN A 93 -5.46 -13.70 7.69
C ASN A 93 -5.49 -12.57 8.73
N ALA A 94 -4.99 -11.39 8.37
CA ALA A 94 -5.00 -10.21 9.22
C ALA A 94 -6.42 -9.77 9.59
N TYR A 95 -7.35 -9.81 8.64
CA TYR A 95 -8.76 -9.52 8.88
C TYR A 95 -9.39 -10.56 9.80
N TYR A 96 -9.31 -11.86 9.49
CA TYR A 96 -9.92 -12.89 10.35
C TYR A 96 -9.34 -12.93 11.76
N ALA A 97 -8.04 -12.72 11.91
CA ALA A 97 -7.40 -12.64 13.22
C ALA A 97 -7.94 -11.50 14.08
N SER A 98 -8.44 -10.41 13.48
CA SER A 98 -9.06 -9.30 14.23
C SER A 98 -10.49 -9.59 14.71
N TRP A 99 -11.15 -10.63 14.18
CA TRP A 99 -12.50 -11.04 14.61
C TRP A 99 -12.50 -12.13 15.69
N LEU A 100 -11.34 -12.72 15.97
CA LEU A 100 -11.18 -13.77 16.99
C LEU A 100 -10.70 -13.22 18.34
N GLN A 101 -10.60 -11.90 18.49
CA GLN A 101 -10.32 -11.18 19.73
C GLN A 101 -11.58 -10.50 20.25
#